data_AF-A0A968ES46-F1
#
_entry.id   AF-A0A968ES46-F1
#
_cell.length_a   1.000
_cell.length_b   1.000
_cell.length_c   1.000
_cell.angle_alpha   90.00
_cell.angle_beta   90.00
_cell.angle_gamma   90.00
#
_symmetry.space_group_name_H-M   'P 1'
#
loop_
_entity.id
_entity.type
_entity.pdbx_description
1 polymer ?
#
loop_
_entity_poly.entity_id
_entity_poly.type
_entity_poly.pdbx_seq_one_letter_code
_entity_poly.pdbx_strand_id
1 'polypeptide(L)' 'AERVSPLTHVRPGLPPVLTIHGDADPTVPYEHAVRLRESLDRAGVPNRLHTVRGGGHGNFRVEEYQEIY' A
#
# COMPACT_ATOMS: atom_id res chain seq x y z
N ALA A 1 -18.83 6.14 3.51
CA ALA A 1 -17.53 5.52 3.16
C ALA A 1 -16.83 6.26 2.02
N GLU A 2 -17.51 6.57 0.91
CA GLU A 2 -16.89 7.16 -0.29
C GLU A 2 -16.10 8.46 -0.07
N ARG A 3 -16.60 9.38 0.75
CA ARG A 3 -15.96 10.68 1.02
C ARG A 3 -14.59 10.59 1.70
N VAL A 4 -14.24 9.44 2.27
CA VAL A 4 -13.00 9.24 3.04
C VAL A 4 -12.16 8.08 2.52
N SER A 5 -12.60 7.41 1.45
CA SER A 5 -11.79 6.37 0.83
C SER A 5 -10.66 7.01 0.01
N PRO A 6 -9.40 6.59 0.14
CA PRO A 6 -8.34 7.10 -0.73
C PRO A 6 -8.58 6.75 -2.20
N LEU A 7 -9.26 5.64 -2.49
CA LEU A 7 -9.56 5.19 -3.86
C LEU A 7 -10.39 6.22 -4.66
N THR A 8 -11.25 7.00 -4.00
CA THR A 8 -12.10 8.00 -4.66
C THR A 8 -11.36 9.32 -4.94
N HIS A 9 -10.09 9.44 -4.52
CA HIS A 9 -9.29 10.67 -4.64
C HIS A 9 -8.03 10.51 -5.49
N VAL A 10 -7.79 9.32 -6.03
CA VAL A 10 -6.68 9.04 -6.95
C VAL A 10 -6.86 9.83 -8.24
N ARG A 11 -5.83 10.58 -8.63
CA ARG A 11 -5.81 11.44 -9.82
C ARG A 11 -4.38 11.65 -10.32
N PRO A 12 -4.18 12.06 -11.59
CA PRO A 12 -2.86 12.43 -12.09
C PRO A 12 -2.22 13.57 -11.30
N GLY A 13 -0.89 13.60 -11.23
CA GLY A 13 -0.12 14.66 -10.56
C GLY A 13 -0.03 14.54 -9.03
N LEU A 14 -0.51 13.44 -8.45
CA LEU A 14 -0.20 13.10 -7.05
C LEU A 14 1.31 12.85 -6.88
N PRO A 15 1.89 13.13 -5.70
CA PRO A 15 3.28 12.82 -5.42
C PRO A 15 3.52 11.30 -5.47
N PRO A 16 4.77 10.85 -5.65
CA PRO A 16 5.08 9.44 -5.59
C PRO A 16 4.59 8.78 -4.29
N VAL A 17 3.96 7.61 -4.40
CA VAL A 17 3.36 6.90 -3.25
C VAL A 17 4.12 5.61 -2.96
N LEU A 18 4.64 5.47 -1.75
CA LEU A 18 5.10 4.20 -1.21
C LEU A 18 4.03 3.63 -0.28
N THR A 19 3.59 2.40 -0.55
CA THR A 19 2.73 1.62 0.34
C THR A 19 3.51 0.42 0.84
N ILE A 20 3.44 0.14 2.14
CA ILE A 20 4.07 -1.02 2.78
C ILE A 20 2.95 -1.79 3.49
N HIS A 21 2.80 -3.09 3.20
CA HIS A 21 1.74 -3.89 3.80
C HIS A 21 2.20 -5.35 3.93
N GLY A 22 1.98 -5.93 5.11
CA GLY A 22 2.07 -7.38 5.30
C GLY A 22 0.91 -8.12 4.63
N ASP A 23 1.19 -9.19 3.89
CA ASP A 23 0.14 -9.96 3.19
C ASP A 23 -0.62 -10.96 4.10
N ALA A 24 -0.20 -11.11 5.36
CA ALA A 24 -0.87 -11.87 6.40
C ALA A 24 -1.47 -10.95 7.48
N ASP A 25 -1.71 -9.67 7.18
CA ASP A 25 -2.35 -8.71 8.09
C ASP A 25 -3.79 -9.16 8.45
N PRO A 26 -4.07 -9.48 9.73
CA PRO A 26 -5.39 -9.94 10.15
C PRO A 26 -6.39 -8.80 10.39
N THR A 27 -5.92 -7.55 10.38
CA THR A 27 -6.69 -6.34 10.73
C THR A 27 -7.14 -5.61 9.48
N VAL A 28 -6.22 -5.42 8.52
CA VAL A 28 -6.50 -4.69 7.27
C VAL A 28 -6.25 -5.63 6.08
N PRO A 29 -7.30 -5.97 5.30
CA PRO A 29 -7.15 -6.81 4.12
C PRO A 29 -6.09 -6.28 3.15
N TYR A 30 -5.16 -7.15 2.75
CA TYR A 30 -4.05 -6.81 1.84
C TYR A 30 -4.55 -6.31 0.47
N GLU A 31 -5.74 -6.76 0.03
CA GLU A 31 -6.38 -6.33 -1.21
C GLU A 31 -6.63 -4.82 -1.25
N HIS A 32 -6.71 -4.13 -0.11
CA HIS A 32 -6.82 -2.68 -0.08
C HIS A 32 -5.57 -2.00 -0.65
N ALA A 33 -4.37 -2.49 -0.30
CA ALA A 33 -3.12 -1.97 -0.86
C ALA A 33 -2.99 -2.29 -2.35
N VAL A 34 -3.36 -3.51 -2.77
CA VAL A 34 -3.36 -3.91 -4.19
C VAL A 34 -4.28 -3.00 -5.00
N ARG A 35 -5.53 -2.79 -4.56
CA ARG A 35 -6.50 -1.94 -5.26
C ARG A 35 -6.04 -0.48 -5.34
N LEU A 36 -5.38 0.04 -4.30
CA LEU A 36 -4.84 1.39 -4.31
C LEU A 36 -3.70 1.51 -5.33
N ARG A 37 -2.76 0.56 -5.33
CA ARG A 37 -1.67 0.50 -6.33
C ARG A 37 -2.21 0.46 -7.75
N GLU A 38 -3.14 -0.44 -8.05
CA GLU A 38 -3.73 -0.52 -9.39
C GLU A 38 -4.41 0.78 -9.81
N SER A 39 -5.05 1.48 -8.86
CA SER A 39 -5.67 2.78 -9.13
C SER A 39 -4.62 3.85 -9.43
N LEU A 40 -3.51 3.86 -8.70
CA LEU A 40 -2.39 4.78 -8.91
C LEU A 40 -1.69 4.50 -10.25
N ASP A 41 -1.50 3.22 -10.60
CA ASP A 41 -0.96 2.78 -11.89
C ASP A 41 -1.84 3.28 -13.05
N ARG A 42 -3.16 3.08 -12.97
CA ARG A 42 -4.11 3.59 -13.98
C ARG A 42 -4.10 5.12 -14.11
N ALA A 43 -3.82 5.83 -13.03
CA ALA A 43 -3.73 7.30 -13.02
C ALA A 43 -2.34 7.83 -13.43
N GLY A 44 -1.37 6.94 -13.73
CA GLY A 44 0.00 7.32 -14.08
C GLY A 44 0.78 7.93 -12.91
N VAL A 45 0.37 7.67 -11.66
CA VAL A 45 1.07 8.18 -10.47
C VAL A 45 2.22 7.24 -10.12
N PRO A 46 3.47 7.73 -10.02
CA PRO A 46 4.60 6.90 -9.60
C PRO A 46 4.29 6.27 -8.23
N ASN A 47 4.36 4.95 -8.15
CA ASN A 47 4.05 4.27 -6.90
C ASN A 47 4.80 2.95 -6.76
N ARG A 48 4.90 2.49 -5.52
CA ARG A 48 5.42 1.16 -5.18
C ARG A 48 4.60 0.59 -4.03
N LEU A 49 4.20 -0.67 -4.18
CA LEU A 49 3.75 -1.50 -3.07
C LEU A 49 4.89 -2.43 -2.67
N HIS A 50 5.39 -2.28 -1.45
CA HIS A 50 6.30 -3.21 -0.80
C HIS A 50 5.49 -4.19 0.06
N THR A 51 5.50 -5.45 -0.33
CA THR A 51 4.79 -6.52 0.36
C THR A 51 5.73 -7.23 1.33
N VAL A 52 5.41 -7.23 2.62
CA VAL A 52 6.13 -8.04 3.60
C VAL A 52 5.47 -9.42 3.63
N ARG A 53 6.13 -10.42 3.03
CA ARG A 53 5.57 -11.78 2.92
C ARG A 53 5.46 -12.44 4.30
N GLY A 54 4.28 -12.95 4.61
CA GLY A 54 3.91 -13.45 5.93
C GLY A 54 3.81 -12.36 7.01
N GLY A 55 3.93 -11.08 6.64
CA GLY A 55 3.88 -9.95 7.56
C GLY A 55 2.45 -9.65 8.02
N GLY A 56 2.29 -9.25 9.28
CA GLY A 56 0.99 -8.89 9.87
C GLY A 56 0.66 -7.40 9.80
N HIS A 57 -0.14 -6.92 10.77
CA HIS A 57 -0.44 -5.50 10.97
C HIS A 57 0.73 -4.75 11.64
N GLY A 58 1.89 -4.72 10.96
CA GLY A 58 3.17 -4.27 11.53
C GLY A 58 3.90 -5.38 12.30
N ASN A 59 4.75 -4.98 13.26
CA ASN A 59 5.67 -5.87 13.99
C ASN A 59 6.58 -6.71 13.06
N PHE A 60 7.03 -6.08 11.98
CA PHE A 60 7.99 -6.71 11.07
C PHE A 60 9.31 -6.99 11.78
N ARG A 61 10.06 -7.94 11.25
CA ARG A 61 11.41 -8.23 11.73
C ARG A 61 12.34 -7.06 11.41
N VAL A 62 13.46 -6.99 12.12
CA VAL A 62 14.45 -5.93 11.90
C VAL A 62 14.94 -5.93 10.45
N GLU A 63 15.15 -7.11 9.87
CA GLU A 63 15.61 -7.28 8.50
C GLU A 63 14.56 -6.77 7.49
N GLU A 64 13.28 -7.06 7.75
CA GLU A 64 12.16 -6.58 6.91
C GLU A 64 12.05 -5.05 6.96
N TYR A 65 12.31 -4.41 8.11
CA TYR A 65 12.38 -2.94 8.18
C TYR A 65 13.55 -2.34 7.40
N GLN A 66 14.70 -3.03 7.36
CA GLN A 66 15.86 -2.57 6.59
C GLN A 66 15.63 -2.66 5.06
N GLU A 67 14.76 -3.55 4.60
CA GLU A 67 14.39 -3.63 3.18
C GLU A 67 13.39 -2.53 2.76
N ILE A 68 12.66 -1.98 3.74
CA ILE A 68 11.68 -0.92 3.54
C ILE A 68 12.36 0.46 3.40
N TYR A 69 13.39 0.73 4.23
CA TYR A 69 14.07 2.03 4.37
C TYR A 69 15.44 2.05 3.73
#